data_AF-A0A5B6WU84-F1
#
_entry.id   AF-A0A5B6WU84-F1
#
_cell.length_a   1.000
_cell.length_b   1.000
_cell.length_c   1.000
_cell.angle_alpha   90.00
_cell.angle_beta   90.00
_cell.angle_gamma   90.00
#
_symmetry.space_group_name_H-M   'P 1'
#
loop_
_entity.id
_entity.type
_entity.pdbx_description
1 polymer ?
#
loop_
_entity_poly.entity_id
_entity_poly.type
_entity_poly.pdbx_seq_one_letter_code
_entity_poly.pdbx_strand_id
1 'polypeptide(L)'
;MSCLASCCAASTCGLCSTVASGISRKSARLAYCGLFGLSLVVSWILREVGINSSTQTKTWYQEQAVLRVSLGNFLFFAILALIMIGVKDQNDRRDSWHHGGWIAKMVIWILLVILMFFLPNVVITVYG
;
A
#
# COMPACT_ATOMS: atom_id res chain seq x y z
N MET A 1 2.05 37.21 -16.17
CA MET A 1 1.77 35.88 -16.78
C MET A 1 1.94 34.73 -15.78
N SER A 2 1.66 34.92 -14.48
CA SER A 2 2.02 33.93 -13.44
C SER A 2 0.85 33.49 -12.55
N CYS A 3 -0.38 33.89 -12.85
CA CYS A 3 -1.55 33.61 -11.99
C CYS A 3 -2.42 32.44 -12.46
N LEU A 4 -2.20 31.90 -13.68
CA LEU A 4 -2.95 30.75 -14.20
C LEU A 4 -2.33 29.39 -13.86
N ALA A 5 -1.04 29.34 -13.51
CA ALA A 5 -0.37 28.08 -13.16
C ALA A 5 -0.66 27.60 -11.73
N SER A 6 -1.11 28.49 -10.83
CA SER A 6 -1.34 28.15 -9.41
C SER A 6 -2.70 27.46 -9.18
N CYS A 7 -3.69 27.71 -10.04
CA CYS A 7 -5.01 27.07 -9.94
C CYS A 7 -5.00 25.60 -10.39
N CYS A 8 -4.09 25.21 -11.28
CA CYS A 8 -3.96 23.83 -11.77
C CYS A 8 -3.26 22.90 -10.77
N ALA A 9 -2.38 23.44 -9.91
CA ALA A 9 -1.76 22.68 -8.83
C ALA A 9 -2.69 22.51 -7.61
N ALA A 10 -3.51 23.52 -7.30
CA ALA A 10 -4.50 23.41 -6.23
C ALA A 10 -5.65 22.45 -6.58
N SER A 11 -6.03 22.36 -7.86
CA SER A 11 -7.10 21.47 -8.32
C SER A 11 -6.65 20.01 -8.45
N THR A 12 -5.36 19.71 -8.67
CA THR A 12 -4.86 18.33 -8.65
C THR A 12 -4.74 17.78 -7.22
N CYS A 13 -4.35 18.59 -6.23
CA CYS A 13 -4.32 18.15 -4.83
C CYS A 13 -5.73 17.90 -4.25
N GLY A 14 -6.73 18.69 -4.67
CA GLY A 14 -8.13 18.51 -4.28
C GLY A 14 -8.86 17.40 -5.06
N LEU A 15 -8.60 17.25 -6.37
CA LEU A 15 -9.25 16.20 -7.17
C LEU A 15 -8.75 14.81 -6.81
N CYS A 16 -7.45 14.59 -6.58
CA CYS A 16 -6.93 13.25 -6.25
C CYS A 16 -7.53 12.73 -4.93
N SER A 17 -7.65 13.61 -3.92
CA SER A 17 -8.37 13.27 -2.69
C SER A 17 -9.87 13.05 -2.95
N THR A 18 -10.48 13.79 -3.86
CA THR A 18 -11.91 13.68 -4.20
C THR A 18 -12.24 12.42 -5.01
N VAL A 19 -11.42 12.01 -5.98
CA VAL A 19 -11.62 10.77 -6.75
C VAL A 19 -11.30 9.54 -5.91
N ALA A 20 -10.23 9.57 -5.10
CA ALA A 20 -9.93 8.47 -4.18
C ALA A 20 -11.04 8.31 -3.13
N SER A 21 -11.55 9.42 -2.57
CA SER A 21 -12.68 9.41 -1.63
C SER A 21 -14.02 9.08 -2.29
N GLY A 22 -14.19 9.40 -3.57
CA GLY A 22 -15.40 9.08 -4.36
C GLY A 22 -15.48 7.61 -4.76
N ILE A 23 -14.36 7.03 -5.21
CA ILE A 23 -14.24 5.60 -5.56
C ILE A 23 -14.43 4.74 -4.30
N SER A 24 -13.81 5.16 -3.19
CA SER A 24 -14.01 4.58 -1.86
C SER A 24 -15.47 4.55 -1.42
N ARG A 25 -16.24 5.62 -1.67
CA ARG A 25 -17.67 5.67 -1.29
C ARG A 25 -18.57 4.79 -2.15
N LYS A 26 -18.20 4.51 -3.42
CA LYS A 26 -18.95 3.58 -4.28
C LYS A 26 -18.60 2.12 -4.04
N SER A 27 -17.33 1.79 -3.76
CA SER A 27 -16.91 0.42 -3.49
C SER A 27 -15.52 0.34 -2.85
N ALA A 28 -15.46 -0.09 -1.58
CA ALA A 28 -14.18 -0.37 -0.93
C ALA A 28 -13.38 -1.46 -1.65
N ARG A 29 -14.05 -2.39 -2.34
CA ARG A 29 -13.41 -3.47 -3.10
C ARG A 29 -12.48 -2.93 -4.18
N LEU A 30 -12.94 -1.95 -4.98
CA LEU A 30 -12.12 -1.33 -6.03
C LEU A 30 -10.91 -0.62 -5.46
N ALA A 31 -11.07 0.05 -4.32
CA ALA A 31 -9.97 0.74 -3.67
C ALA A 31 -8.93 -0.23 -3.09
N TYR A 32 -9.34 -1.37 -2.52
CA TYR A 32 -8.38 -2.42 -2.10
C TYR A 32 -7.70 -3.12 -3.29
N CYS A 33 -8.42 -3.37 -4.39
CA CYS A 33 -7.82 -3.85 -5.63
C CYS A 33 -6.80 -2.86 -6.18
N GLY A 34 -7.10 -1.56 -6.14
CA GLY A 34 -6.18 -0.50 -6.53
C GLY A 34 -4.94 -0.44 -5.64
N LEU A 35 -5.10 -0.56 -4.32
CA LEU A 35 -3.99 -0.62 -3.36
C LEU A 35 -3.11 -1.85 -3.58
N PHE A 36 -3.73 -3.01 -3.85
CA PHE A 36 -2.99 -4.21 -4.22
C PHE A 36 -2.24 -4.03 -5.55
N GLY A 37 -2.88 -3.47 -6.57
CA GLY A 37 -2.24 -3.14 -7.85
C GLY A 37 -1.06 -2.18 -7.68
N LEU A 38 -1.20 -1.14 -6.85
CA LEU A 38 -0.12 -0.22 -6.50
C LEU A 38 1.05 -0.97 -5.84
N SER A 39 0.77 -1.92 -4.95
CA SER A 39 1.80 -2.75 -4.32
C SER A 39 2.60 -3.58 -5.34
N LEU A 40 1.96 -4.07 -6.41
CA LEU A 40 2.64 -4.78 -7.49
C LEU A 40 3.56 -3.86 -8.29
N VAL A 41 3.12 -2.63 -8.57
CA VAL A 41 3.95 -1.63 -9.26
C VAL A 41 5.15 -1.26 -8.40
N VAL A 42 4.95 -1.02 -7.10
CA VAL A 42 6.06 -0.75 -6.15
C VAL A 42 7.03 -1.93 -6.09
N SER A 43 6.52 -3.15 -6.00
CA SER A 43 7.34 -4.37 -6.03
C SER A 43 8.16 -4.49 -7.31
N TRP A 44 7.57 -4.15 -8.47
CA TRP A 44 8.25 -4.20 -9.76
C TRP A 44 9.35 -3.14 -9.85
N ILE A 45 9.09 -1.89 -9.42
CA ILE A 45 10.08 -0.81 -9.39
C ILE A 45 11.26 -1.22 -8.49
N LEU A 46 11.00 -1.71 -7.28
CA LEU A 46 12.05 -2.10 -6.35
C LEU A 46 12.87 -3.30 -6.86
N ARG A 47 12.23 -4.22 -7.59
CA ARG A 47 12.93 -5.32 -8.28
C ARG A 47 13.87 -4.81 -9.37
N GLU A 48 13.50 -3.77 -10.11
CA GLU A 48 14.33 -3.24 -11.20
C GLU A 48 15.45 -2.33 -10.68
N VAL A 49 15.21 -1.57 -9.60
CA VAL A 49 16.13 -0.57 -9.04
C VAL A 49 17.19 -1.18 -8.10
N GLY A 50 17.17 -2.50 -7.86
CA GLY A 50 18.11 -3.18 -6.95
C GLY A 50 19.58 -2.79 -7.16
N ILE A 51 20.18 -2.19 -6.12
CA ILE A 51 21.56 -1.69 -6.16
C ILE A 51 22.51 -2.89 -6.20
N ASN A 52 23.29 -3.00 -7.27
CA ASN A 52 24.34 -4.01 -7.43
C ASN A 52 25.44 -3.80 -6.39
N SER A 53 25.32 -4.44 -5.22
CA SER A 53 26.42 -4.56 -4.28
C SER A 53 27.21 -5.82 -4.58
N SER A 54 28.54 -5.73 -4.57
CA SER A 54 29.49 -6.77 -4.98
C SER A 54 29.47 -8.05 -4.11
N THR A 55 28.64 -8.09 -3.07
CA THR A 55 28.58 -9.17 -2.09
C THR A 55 27.64 -10.32 -2.47
N GLN A 56 26.57 -10.08 -3.23
CA GLN A 56 25.56 -11.11 -3.55
C GLN A 56 25.06 -10.99 -5.01
N THR A 57 24.49 -12.07 -5.56
CA THR A 57 23.93 -12.10 -6.92
C THR A 57 22.76 -11.14 -7.06
N LYS A 58 22.64 -10.49 -8.23
CA LYS A 58 21.53 -9.56 -8.53
C LYS A 58 20.16 -10.18 -8.29
N THR A 59 19.97 -11.45 -8.65
CA THR A 59 18.73 -12.20 -8.47
C THR A 59 18.31 -12.28 -7.00
N TRP A 60 19.27 -12.39 -6.08
CA TRP A 60 19.01 -12.42 -4.65
C TRP A 60 18.39 -11.10 -4.17
N TYR A 61 18.95 -9.95 -4.57
CA TYR A 61 18.38 -8.64 -4.20
C TYR A 61 16.99 -8.43 -4.79
N GLN A 62 16.78 -8.90 -6.02
CA GLN A 62 15.48 -8.84 -6.69
C GLN A 62 14.42 -9.64 -5.95
N GLU A 63 14.73 -10.87 -5.54
CA GLU A 63 13.83 -11.72 -4.75
C GLU A 63 13.54 -11.10 -3.39
N GLN A 64 14.57 -10.65 -2.67
CA GLN A 64 14.42 -10.03 -1.35
C GLN A 64 13.53 -8.78 -1.38
N ALA A 65 13.65 -7.95 -2.42
CA ALA A 65 12.81 -6.76 -2.57
C ALA A 65 11.32 -7.14 -2.74
N VAL A 66 11.03 -8.12 -3.60
CA VAL A 66 9.65 -8.59 -3.85
C VAL A 66 9.04 -9.21 -2.60
N LEU A 67 9.80 -10.08 -1.91
CA LEU A 67 9.33 -10.77 -0.70
C LEU A 67 9.03 -9.80 0.44
N ARG A 68 9.83 -8.75 0.63
CA ARG A 68 9.60 -7.74 1.67
C ARG A 68 8.35 -6.92 1.40
N VAL A 69 8.11 -6.54 0.13
CA VAL A 69 6.87 -5.84 -0.25
C VAL A 69 5.66 -6.74 -0.09
N SER A 70 5.73 -8.02 -0.51
CA SER A 70 4.62 -8.95 -0.39
C SER A 70 4.29 -9.28 1.07
N LEU A 71 5.30 -9.41 1.94
CA LEU A 71 5.13 -9.60 3.38
C LEU A 71 4.41 -8.41 4.03
N GLY A 72 4.79 -7.18 3.66
CA GLY A 72 4.16 -5.97 4.20
C GLY A 72 2.70 -5.86 3.78
N ASN A 73 2.43 -6.22 2.52
CA ASN A 73 1.07 -6.28 1.98
C ASN A 73 0.23 -7.36 2.67
N PHE A 74 0.80 -8.55 2.88
CA PHE A 74 0.15 -9.63 3.60
C PHE A 74 -0.23 -9.20 5.02
N LEU A 75 0.67 -8.58 5.76
CA LEU A 75 0.38 -8.08 7.12
C LEU A 75 -0.74 -7.04 7.12
N PHE A 76 -0.71 -6.09 6.19
CA PHE A 76 -1.76 -5.07 6.09
C PHE A 76 -3.15 -5.70 5.88
N PHE A 77 -3.28 -6.60 4.90
CA PHE A 77 -4.55 -7.27 4.61
C PHE A 77 -4.96 -8.27 5.69
N ALA A 78 -4.01 -8.97 6.31
CA ALA A 78 -4.27 -9.88 7.42
C ALA A 78 -4.80 -9.12 8.64
N ILE A 79 -4.18 -8.00 9.03
CA ILE A 79 -4.65 -7.15 10.12
C ILE A 79 -6.07 -6.63 9.82
N LEU A 80 -6.32 -6.14 8.61
CA LEU A 80 -7.66 -5.71 8.21
C LEU A 80 -8.67 -6.86 8.26
N ALA A 81 -8.30 -8.07 7.83
CA ALA A 81 -9.16 -9.25 7.90
C ALA A 81 -9.51 -9.59 9.36
N LEU A 82 -8.50 -9.59 10.27
CA LEU A 82 -8.70 -9.80 11.70
C LEU A 82 -9.62 -8.72 12.31
N ILE A 83 -9.41 -7.45 11.96
CA ILE A 83 -10.25 -6.32 12.39
C ILE A 83 -11.67 -6.42 11.84
N MET A 84 -11.97 -7.26 10.85
CA MET A 84 -13.33 -7.46 10.31
C MET A 84 -14.00 -8.76 10.78
N ILE A 85 -13.33 -9.60 11.58
CA ILE A 85 -13.92 -10.83 12.12
C ILE A 85 -15.15 -10.51 12.98
N GLY A 86 -16.29 -11.11 12.65
CA GLY A 86 -17.53 -10.98 13.42
C GLY A 86 -18.33 -9.70 13.17
N VAL A 87 -17.98 -8.89 12.16
CA VAL A 87 -18.91 -7.86 11.64
C VAL A 87 -20.07 -8.55 10.95
N LYS A 88 -21.31 -8.24 11.37
CA LYS A 88 -22.52 -8.84 10.80
C LYS A 88 -23.32 -7.83 9.97
N ASP A 89 -23.33 -6.58 10.39
CA ASP A 89 -24.19 -5.54 9.84
C ASP A 89 -23.39 -4.31 9.41
N GLN A 90 -23.86 -3.60 8.38
CA GLN A 90 -23.22 -2.35 7.90
C GLN A 90 -23.40 -1.16 8.85
N ASN A 91 -24.23 -1.30 9.88
CA ASN A 91 -24.40 -0.28 10.93
C ASN A 91 -23.27 -0.33 11.97
N ASP A 92 -22.39 -1.33 11.93
CA ASP A 92 -21.22 -1.39 12.78
C ASP A 92 -20.23 -0.27 12.47
N ARG A 93 -19.68 0.36 13.51
CA ARG A 93 -18.65 1.41 13.37
C ARG A 93 -17.41 0.91 12.60
N ARG A 94 -17.18 -0.41 12.57
CA ARG A 94 -16.12 -1.10 11.83
C ARG A 94 -16.35 -1.05 10.31
N ASP A 95 -17.59 -1.06 9.85
CA ASP A 95 -17.93 -0.93 8.43
C ASP A 95 -17.58 0.47 7.91
N SER A 96 -17.87 1.51 8.71
CA SER A 96 -17.44 2.89 8.41
C SER A 96 -15.91 3.01 8.31
N TRP A 97 -15.16 2.31 9.16
CA TRP A 97 -13.69 2.22 9.05
C TRP A 97 -13.24 1.43 7.82
N HIS A 98 -13.95 0.37 7.43
CA HIS A 98 -13.62 -0.43 6.25
C HIS A 98 -13.82 0.35 4.94
N HIS A 99 -14.87 1.16 4.87
CA HIS A 99 -15.17 2.00 3.71
C HIS A 99 -14.49 3.37 3.75
N GLY A 100 -14.13 3.89 4.93
CA GLY A 100 -13.53 5.21 5.13
C GLY A 100 -12.03 5.18 5.45
N GLY A 101 -11.50 6.33 5.90
CA GLY A 101 -10.14 6.43 6.48
C GLY A 101 -8.98 6.11 5.53
N TRP A 102 -9.15 6.27 4.21
CA TRP A 102 -8.15 5.85 3.22
C TRP A 102 -6.78 6.49 3.37
N ILE A 103 -6.71 7.76 3.76
CA ILE A 103 -5.42 8.43 4.00
C ILE A 103 -4.65 7.70 5.13
N ALA A 104 -5.32 7.42 6.25
CA ALA A 104 -4.71 6.69 7.36
C ALA A 104 -4.28 5.28 6.93
N LYS A 105 -5.12 4.57 6.16
CA LYS A 105 -4.79 3.25 5.62
C LYS A 105 -3.57 3.28 4.70
N MET A 106 -3.47 4.27 3.81
CA MET A 106 -2.32 4.45 2.92
C MET A 106 -1.04 4.69 3.72
N VAL A 107 -1.10 5.54 4.75
CA VAL A 107 0.04 5.79 5.63
C VAL A 107 0.45 4.51 6.37
N ILE A 108 -0.51 3.79 6.97
CA ILE A 108 -0.24 2.52 7.66
C ILE A 108 0.36 1.49 6.72
N TRP A 109 -0.18 1.36 5.50
CA TRP A 109 0.34 0.44 4.49
C TRP A 109 1.78 0.78 4.09
N ILE A 110 2.09 2.06 3.82
CA ILE A 110 3.46 2.51 3.52
C ILE A 110 4.40 2.20 4.69
N LEU A 111 3.99 2.52 5.92
CA LEU A 111 4.80 2.24 7.11
C LEU A 111 5.06 0.74 7.30
N LEU A 112 4.06 -0.11 7.08
CA LEU A 112 4.24 -1.56 7.14
C LEU A 112 5.19 -2.07 6.07
N VAL A 113 5.09 -1.58 4.83
CA VAL A 113 6.03 -1.94 3.75
C VAL A 113 7.45 -1.52 4.10
N ILE A 114 7.66 -0.29 4.57
CA ILE A 114 8.97 0.20 5.00
C ILE A 114 9.50 -0.63 6.18
N LEU A 115 8.65 -0.96 7.15
CA LEU A 115 9.01 -1.79 8.30
C LEU A 115 9.57 -3.15 7.86
N MET A 116 9.02 -3.76 6.81
CA MET A 116 9.53 -5.04 6.31
C MET A 116 10.95 -4.97 5.74
N PHE A 117 11.46 -3.78 5.39
CA PHE A 117 12.87 -3.63 4.99
C PHE A 117 13.83 -3.68 6.17
N PHE A 118 13.35 -3.43 7.39
CA PHE A 118 14.16 -3.55 8.61
C PHE A 118 14.18 -4.97 9.19
N LEU A 119 13.36 -5.89 8.68
CA LEU A 119 13.37 -7.29 9.13
C LEU A 119 14.67 -8.00 8.73
N PRO A 120 15.21 -8.87 9.61
CA PRO A 120 16.40 -9.65 9.29
C PRO A 120 16.11 -10.65 8.17
N ASN A 121 17.11 -10.94 7.35
CA ASN A 121 16.99 -11.88 6.21
C ASN A 121 16.45 -13.25 6.63
N VAL A 122 16.76 -13.69 7.86
CA VAL A 122 16.26 -14.97 8.42
C VAL A 122 14.72 -15.04 8.40
N VAL A 123 14.03 -13.95 8.73
CA VAL A 123 12.56 -13.92 8.72
C VAL A 123 12.04 -13.98 7.29
N ILE A 124 12.70 -13.30 6.35
CA ILE A 124 12.32 -13.31 4.95
C ILE A 124 12.52 -14.70 4.34
N THR A 125 13.64 -15.37 4.65
CA THR A 125 13.91 -16.75 4.22
C THR A 125 12.90 -17.76 4.75
N VAL A 126 12.34 -17.57 5.96
CA VAL A 126 11.26 -18.42 6.48
C VAL A 126 9.94 -18.17 5.75
N TYR A 127 9.71 -16.93 5.30
CA TYR A 127 8.51 -16.56 4.57
C TYR A 127 8.51 -17.06 3.12
N GLY A 128 9.67 -17.06 2.45
CA GLY A 128 9.82 -17.51 1.06
C GLY A 128 11.28 -17.56 0.61
#